data_AF-A0A1R3J3G7-F1
#
_entry.id   AF-A0A1R3J3G7-F1
#
_cell.length_a   1.000
_cell.length_b   1.000
_cell.length_c   1.000
_cell.angle_alpha   90.00
_cell.angle_beta   90.00
_cell.angle_gamma   90.00
#
_symmetry.space_group_name_H-M   'P 1'
#
loop_
_entity.id
_entity.type
_entity.pdbx_description
1 polymer ?
#
loop_
_entity_poly.entity_id
_entity_poly.type
_entity_poly.pdbx_seq_one_letter_code
_entity_poly.pdbx_strand_id
1 'polypeptide(L)'
;MISLKLLDISYGGETGFNQAIEQSLDILADLKFVQQKRLIDKLFEEINQDTKKYVFGVEDTMKVLEMGAIQTLIVWENLEVNLYVLKNSATDEIVIKHLSKEQEGDEETSKILSWK
;
A
#
# COMPACT_ATOMS: atom_id res chain seq x y z
N MET A 1 14.19 -13.89 8.36
CA MET A 1 14.01 -15.36 8.39
C MET A 1 13.61 -15.87 7.00
N ILE A 2 14.57 -16.09 6.10
CA ILE A 2 14.26 -16.73 4.82
C ILE A 2 13.98 -18.20 5.13
N SER A 3 12.82 -18.73 4.74
CA SER A 3 12.48 -20.14 4.93
C SER A 3 13.15 -20.95 3.81
N LEU A 4 14.29 -21.58 4.10
CA LEU A 4 14.82 -22.64 3.25
C LEU A 4 14.14 -23.94 3.68
N LYS A 5 13.29 -24.50 2.81
CA LYS A 5 12.68 -25.81 3.00
C LYS A 5 13.37 -26.79 2.05
N LEU A 6 13.95 -27.85 2.61
CA LEU A 6 14.41 -29.00 1.83
C LEU A 6 13.19 -29.84 1.47
N LEU A 7 13.01 -30.09 0.17
CA LEU A 7 11.94 -30.92 -0.37
C LEU A 7 12.50 -32.30 -0.70
N ASP A 8 11.85 -33.34 -0.19
CA ASP A 8 12.15 -34.72 -0.52
C ASP A 8 11.24 -35.16 -1.68
N ILE A 9 11.83 -35.62 -2.77
CA ILE A 9 11.11 -36.10 -3.95
C ILE A 9 11.40 -37.59 -4.16
N SER A 10 10.34 -38.38 -4.25
CA SER A 10 10.44 -39.84 -4.35
C SER A 10 10.82 -40.33 -5.75
N TYR A 11 10.74 -39.47 -6.77
CA TYR A 11 11.05 -39.80 -8.16
C TYR A 11 12.05 -38.80 -8.73
N GLY A 12 12.98 -39.28 -9.55
CA GLY A 12 13.92 -38.44 -10.30
C GLY A 12 13.39 -38.07 -11.70
N GLY A 13 14.02 -37.09 -12.35
CA GLY A 13 13.64 -36.64 -13.69
C GLY A 13 12.44 -35.69 -13.71
N GLU A 14 11.73 -35.63 -14.83
CA GLU A 14 10.63 -34.67 -15.07
C GLU A 14 9.46 -34.84 -14.10
N THR A 15 9.16 -36.09 -13.70
CA THR A 15 8.08 -36.39 -12.73
C THR A 15 8.42 -35.88 -11.33
N GLY A 16 9.67 -36.01 -10.90
CA GLY A 16 10.15 -35.45 -9.62
C GLY A 16 10.17 -33.93 -9.61
N PHE A 17 10.53 -33.32 -10.74
CA PHE A 17 10.53 -31.87 -10.90
C PHE A 17 9.11 -31.29 -10.81
N ASN A 18 8.12 -31.93 -11.44
CA ASN A 18 6.72 -31.52 -11.32
C ASN A 18 6.20 -31.64 -9.88
N GLN A 19 6.55 -32.71 -9.16
CA GLN A 19 6.18 -32.87 -7.74
C GLN A 19 6.84 -31.80 -6.85
N ALA A 20 8.11 -31.46 -7.10
CA ALA A 20 8.79 -30.39 -6.37
C ALA A 20 8.13 -29.03 -6.62
N ILE A 21 7.69 -28.74 -7.84
CA ILE A 21 6.96 -27.52 -8.17
C ILE A 21 5.65 -27.47 -7.38
N GLU A 22 4.86 -28.54 -7.40
CA GLU A 22 3.56 -28.60 -6.74
C GLU A 22 3.68 -28.37 -5.23
N GLN A 23 4.67 -28.98 -4.58
CA GLN A 23 4.95 -28.76 -3.15
C GLN A 23 5.56 -27.38 -2.85
N SER A 24 6.27 -26.79 -3.82
CA SER A 24 6.83 -25.44 -3.66
C SER A 24 5.78 -24.35 -3.79
N LEU A 25 4.70 -24.57 -4.55
CA LEU A 25 3.63 -23.58 -4.74
C LEU A 25 2.98 -23.13 -3.42
N ASP A 26 2.74 -24.08 -2.51
CA ASP A 26 2.19 -23.80 -1.18
C ASP A 26 3.13 -22.89 -0.35
N ILE A 27 4.43 -23.18 -0.38
CA ILE A 27 5.46 -22.39 0.31
C ILE A 27 5.60 -20.99 -0.31
N LEU A 28 5.56 -20.91 -1.64
CA LEU A 28 5.66 -19.66 -2.37
C LEU A 28 4.46 -18.74 -2.09
N ALA A 29 3.26 -19.31 -1.89
CA ALA A 29 2.07 -18.56 -1.50
C ALA A 29 2.25 -17.89 -0.13
N ASP A 30 2.78 -18.63 0.84
CA ASP A 30 3.06 -18.10 2.19
C ASP A 30 4.13 -17.00 2.21
N LEU A 31 5.11 -17.05 1.31
CA LEU A 31 6.18 -16.05 1.27
C LEU A 31 5.66 -14.64 1.01
N LYS A 32 4.59 -14.48 0.20
CA LYS A 32 3.98 -13.16 -0.03
C LYS A 32 3.43 -12.58 1.27
N PHE A 33 2.74 -13.39 2.06
CA PHE A 33 2.19 -12.98 3.35
C PHE A 33 3.29 -12.67 4.37
N VAL A 34 4.33 -13.48 4.43
CA VAL A 34 5.50 -13.24 5.31
C VAL A 34 6.22 -11.95 4.95
N GLN A 35 6.35 -11.63 3.66
CA GLN A 35 6.93 -10.36 3.21
C GLN A 35 6.06 -9.16 3.60
N GLN A 36 4.74 -9.24 3.39
CA GLN A 36 3.81 -8.19 3.81
C GLN A 36 3.87 -7.96 5.33
N LYS A 37 3.86 -9.04 6.11
CA LYS A 37 3.98 -8.96 7.58
C LYS A 37 5.26 -8.24 8.00
N ARG A 38 6.40 -8.54 7.36
CA ARG A 38 7.67 -7.86 7.66
C ARG A 38 7.67 -6.37 7.37
N LEU A 39 6.99 -5.93 6.32
CA LEU A 39 6.86 -4.50 6.01
C LEU A 39 6.11 -3.78 7.13
N ILE A 40 5.02 -4.40 7.59
CA ILE A 40 4.22 -3.89 8.70
C ILE A 40 5.02 -3.92 10.01
N ASP A 41 5.74 -5.00 10.31
CA ASP A 41 6.58 -5.11 11.49
C ASP A 41 7.63 -3.98 11.55
N LYS A 42 8.26 -3.64 10.41
CA LYS A 42 9.19 -2.51 10.32
C LYS A 42 8.52 -1.15 10.59
N LEU A 43 7.32 -0.94 10.06
CA LEU A 43 6.56 0.28 10.35
C LEU A 43 6.26 0.40 11.85
N PHE A 44 5.82 -0.68 12.48
CA PHE A 44 5.57 -0.71 13.92
C PHE A 44 6.84 -0.52 14.75
N GLU A 45 7.98 -1.02 14.28
CA GLU A 45 9.27 -0.78 14.92
C GLU A 45 9.63 0.72 14.92
N GLU A 46 9.46 1.42 13.81
CA GLU A 46 9.67 2.88 13.73
C GLU A 46 8.70 3.68 14.64
N ILE A 47 7.45 3.20 14.77
CA ILE A 47 6.48 3.78 15.72
C ILE A 47 6.93 3.57 17.17
N ASN A 48 7.30 2.34 17.53
CA ASN A 48 7.67 1.97 18.89
C ASN A 48 9.01 2.59 19.35
N GLN A 49 9.92 2.87 18.42
CA GLN A 49 11.21 3.50 18.70
C GLN A 49 11.13 5.04 18.78
N ASP A 50 9.94 5.64 18.59
CA ASP A 50 9.73 7.10 18.62
C ASP A 50 10.67 7.88 17.66
N THR A 51 11.11 7.24 16.57
CA THR A 51 12.07 7.84 15.61
C THR A 51 11.46 8.99 14.81
N LYS A 52 10.12 9.15 14.86
CA LYS A 52 9.30 10.10 14.09
C LYS A 52 9.46 9.96 12.57
N LYS A 53 9.97 8.81 12.09
CA LYS A 53 10.15 8.53 10.66
C LYS A 53 8.95 7.78 10.06
N TYR A 54 7.76 8.11 10.52
CA TYR A 54 6.52 7.57 9.97
C TYR A 54 5.49 8.70 9.83
N VAL A 55 4.61 8.56 8.84
CA VAL A 55 3.48 9.44 8.60
C VAL A 55 2.26 8.58 8.34
N PHE A 56 1.10 9.01 8.82
CA PHE A 56 -0.16 8.32 8.61
C PHE A 56 -1.21 9.32 8.11
N GLY A 57 -2.23 8.82 7.43
CA GLY A 57 -3.28 9.65 6.84
C GLY A 57 -2.91 10.16 5.45
N VAL A 58 -3.95 10.36 4.62
CA VAL A 58 -3.76 10.71 3.21
C VAL A 58 -3.15 12.11 3.06
N GLU A 59 -3.63 13.09 3.82
CA GLU A 59 -3.17 14.48 3.72
C GLU A 59 -1.68 14.64 4.06
N ASP A 60 -1.27 14.11 5.21
CA ASP A 60 0.13 14.24 5.66
C ASP A 60 1.08 13.39 4.81
N THR A 61 0.63 12.21 4.37
CA THR A 61 1.42 11.39 3.45
C THR A 61 1.64 12.11 2.11
N MET A 62 0.62 12.79 1.57
CA MET A 62 0.77 13.57 0.33
C MET A 62 1.74 14.74 0.51
N LYS A 63 1.69 15.47 1.63
CA LYS A 63 2.66 16.56 1.92
C LYS A 63 4.10 16.04 1.94
N VAL A 64 4.36 14.92 2.63
CA VAL A 64 5.70 14.32 2.72
C VAL A 64 6.13 13.74 1.37
N LEU A 65 5.18 13.24 0.57
CA LEU A 65 5.41 12.76 -0.79
C LEU A 65 5.86 13.90 -1.72
N GLU A 66 5.22 15.06 -1.65
CA GLU A 66 5.61 16.27 -2.41
C GLU A 66 6.99 16.79 -2.01
N MET A 67 7.35 16.66 -0.73
CA MET A 67 8.69 16.98 -0.23
C MET A 67 9.75 15.94 -0.63
N GLY A 68 9.36 14.79 -1.20
CA GLY A 68 10.27 13.73 -1.62
C GLY A 68 10.92 12.96 -0.48
N ALA A 69 10.36 13.02 0.74
CA ALA A 69 10.97 12.44 1.95
C ALA A 69 10.47 11.01 2.26
N ILE A 70 9.74 10.36 1.34
CA ILE A 70 9.21 9.00 1.50
C ILE A 70 10.17 7.97 0.89
N GLN A 71 10.61 7.02 1.70
CA GLN A 71 11.38 5.86 1.23
C GLN A 71 10.48 4.68 0.85
N THR A 72 9.47 4.38 1.68
CA THR A 72 8.54 3.25 1.47
C THR A 72 7.12 3.72 1.71
N LEU A 73 6.25 3.57 0.71
CA LEU A 73 4.82 3.86 0.80
C LEU A 73 4.04 2.56 0.93
N ILE A 74 3.20 2.45 1.96
CA ILE A 74 2.33 1.29 2.19
C ILE A 74 0.89 1.74 1.95
N VAL A 75 0.22 1.12 0.99
CA VAL A 75 -1.18 1.42 0.64
C VAL A 75 -2.02 0.18 0.85
N TRP A 76 -3.19 0.35 1.46
CA TRP A 76 -4.14 -0.74 1.63
C TRP A 76 -4.93 -0.98 0.35
N GLU A 77 -5.10 -2.24 -0.06
CA GLU A 77 -5.75 -2.60 -1.33
C GLU A 77 -7.23 -2.17 -1.40
N ASN A 78 -7.92 -2.16 -0.26
CA ASN A 78 -9.33 -1.72 -0.18
C ASN A 78 -9.46 -0.26 0.31
N LEU A 79 -8.46 0.58 0.07
CA LEU A 79 -8.53 1.99 0.42
C LEU A 79 -9.54 2.72 -0.48
N GLU A 80 -10.72 3.03 0.06
CA GLU A 80 -11.79 3.75 -0.63
C GLU A 80 -11.55 5.27 -0.60
N VAL A 81 -10.54 5.72 -1.33
CA VAL A 81 -10.22 7.14 -1.51
C VAL A 81 -10.29 7.49 -2.98
N ASN A 82 -11.14 8.45 -3.33
CA ASN A 82 -11.29 8.96 -4.67
C ASN A 82 -10.40 10.20 -4.87
N LEU A 83 -9.73 10.26 -6.02
CA LEU A 83 -8.93 11.41 -6.43
C LEU A 83 -9.78 12.32 -7.31
N TYR A 84 -10.03 13.53 -6.82
CA TYR A 84 -10.76 14.58 -7.52
C TYR A 84 -9.80 15.64 -8.02
N VAL A 85 -9.81 15.87 -9.34
CA VAL A 85 -9.09 16.98 -9.97
C VAL A 85 -10.10 18.06 -10.29
N LEU A 86 -10.06 19.16 -9.54
CA LEU A 86 -10.93 20.31 -9.70
C LEU A 86 -10.19 21.36 -10.50
N LYS A 87 -10.79 21.79 -11.61
CA LYS A 87 -10.27 22.89 -12.42
C LYS A 87 -11.17 24.10 -12.26
N ASN A 88 -10.60 25.19 -11.75
CA ASN A 88 -11.31 26.46 -11.67
C ASN A 88 -11.45 27.06 -13.07
N SER A 89 -12.68 27.33 -13.52
CA SER A 89 -12.93 27.90 -14.85
C SER A 89 -12.56 29.39 -14.96
N ALA A 90 -12.42 30.10 -13.83
CA ALA A 90 -12.10 31.53 -13.79
C ALA A 90 -10.60 31.81 -13.60
N THR A 91 -9.88 30.99 -12.83
CA THR A 91 -8.44 31.20 -12.53
C THR A 91 -7.52 30.21 -13.23
N ASP A 92 -8.06 29.22 -13.95
CA ASP A 92 -7.35 28.08 -14.57
C ASP A 92 -6.54 27.22 -13.58
N GLU A 93 -6.72 27.45 -12.26
CA GLU A 93 -6.03 26.70 -11.21
C GLU A 93 -6.57 25.27 -11.08
N ILE A 94 -5.65 24.33 -10.89
CA ILE A 94 -5.94 22.90 -10.71
C ILE A 94 -5.72 22.54 -9.24
N VAL A 95 -6.76 22.06 -8.57
CA VAL A 95 -6.70 21.59 -7.19
C VAL A 95 -6.95 20.09 -7.17
N ILE A 96 -6.03 19.33 -6.60
CA ILE A 96 -6.15 17.88 -6.44
C ILE A 96 -6.58 17.59 -4.99
N LYS A 97 -7.70 16.88 -4.82
CA LYS A 97 -8.20 16.44 -3.51
C LYS A 97 -8.34 14.92 -3.47
N HIS A 98 -7.96 14.36 -2.33
CA HIS A 98 -8.16 12.95 -2.01
C HIS A 98 -9.27 12.88 -0.95
N LEU A 99 -10.41 12.30 -1.28
CA LEU A 99 -11.59 12.26 -0.42
C LEU A 99 -12.01 10.81 -0.19
N SER A 100 -12.28 10.43 1.07
CA SER A 100 -12.97 9.18 1.37
C SER A 100 -14.47 9.32 1.13
N LYS A 101 -15.19 8.20 0.96
CA LYS A 101 -16.66 8.19 0.78
C LYS A 101 -17.44 8.93 1.88
N GLU A 102 -16.90 8.99 3.10
CA GLU A 102 -17.52 9.71 4.23
C GLU A 102 -17.32 11.23 4.10
N GLN A 103 -16.19 11.67 3.53
CA GLN A 103 -15.88 13.09 3.30
C GLN A 103 -16.57 13.66 2.04
N GLU A 104 -17.07 12.80 1.16
CA GLU A 104 -17.90 13.18 0.00
C GLU A 104 -19.27 13.75 0.44
N GLY A 105 -19.77 13.37 1.62
CA GLY A 105 -21.05 13.82 2.16
C GLY A 105 -21.01 15.13 2.93
N ASP A 106 -19.83 15.71 3.15
CA ASP A 106 -19.67 16.92 3.95
C ASP A 106 -20.12 18.18 3.19
N GLU A 107 -20.82 19.07 3.88
CA GLU A 107 -21.45 20.27 3.30
C GLU A 107 -20.39 21.26 2.77
N GLU A 108 -19.17 21.23 3.32
CA GLU A 108 -17.99 21.94 2.82
C GLU A 108 -17.45 21.35 1.50
N THR A 109 -17.44 20.02 1.34
CA THR A 109 -16.98 19.35 0.12
C THR A 109 -17.93 19.64 -1.04
N SER A 110 -19.24 19.66 -0.77
CA SER A 110 -20.28 20.03 -1.75
C SER A 110 -20.18 21.50 -2.18
N LYS A 111 -19.79 22.42 -1.28
CA LYS A 111 -19.51 23.81 -1.65
C LYS A 111 -18.32 23.88 -2.61
N ILE A 112 -17.23 23.17 -2.33
CA ILE A 112 -16.00 23.22 -3.15
C ILE A 112 -16.22 22.58 -4.54
N LEU A 113 -17.06 21.55 -4.63
CA LEU A 113 -17.49 20.94 -5.91
C LEU A 113 -18.49 21.82 -6.69
N SER A 114 -19.16 22.77 -6.03
CA SER A 114 -20.17 23.68 -6.60
C SER A 114 -19.61 25.09 -6.88
N TRP A 115 -18.32 25.35 -6.65
CA TRP A 115 -17.70 26.63 -7.01
C TRP A 115 -17.58 26.74 -8.54
N LYS A 116 -18.45 27.55 -9.12
CA LYS A 116 -18.33 28.12 -10.48
C LYS A 116 -17.35 29.28 -10.49
#